data_AF-A0A432HUE5-F1
#
_entry.id   AF-A0A432HUE5-F1
#
_cell.length_a   1.000
_cell.length_b   1.000
_cell.length_c   1.000
_cell.angle_alpha   90.00
_cell.angle_beta   90.00
_cell.angle_gamma   90.00
#
_symmetry.space_group_name_H-M   'P 1'
#
loop_
_entity.id
_entity.type
_entity.pdbx_description
1 polymer ?
#
loop_
_entity_poly.entity_id
_entity_poly.type
_entity_poly.pdbx_seq_one_letter_code
_entity_poly.pdbx_strand_id
1 'polypeptide(L)'
;MWATLGRVLIIVGVAVIAVVVVSWAVGVQVELDGGNLPRLAMYNAEAHFTALETDRAAQPVVPIPTTAPAIDRRPEALWPAYRGETGDGTYDHGIRTDWPSDGLPRLWHQPIGGGYASFVAADDRLFTIEQRRDREVVTAYDSATGRELWAHGWETLFQEMMGGDGPRA
;
A
#
# COMPACT_ATOMS: atom_id res chain seq x y z
N MET A 1 25.95 -5.37 48.28
CA MET A 1 25.96 -4.49 47.09
C MET A 1 25.78 -5.26 45.78
N TRP A 2 26.50 -6.36 45.54
CA TRP A 2 26.38 -7.18 44.32
C TRP A 2 25.03 -7.91 44.17
N ALA A 3 24.47 -8.45 45.26
CA ALA A 3 23.18 -9.18 45.22
C ALA A 3 21.97 -8.27 44.91
N THR A 4 22.01 -7.02 45.35
CA THR A 4 20.97 -6.02 45.04
C THR A 4 21.08 -5.55 43.59
N LEU A 5 22.30 -5.35 43.09
CA LEU A 5 22.54 -4.99 41.68
C LEU A 5 22.06 -6.11 40.73
N GLY A 6 22.34 -7.37 41.04
CA GLY A 6 21.87 -8.52 40.26
C GLY A 6 20.33 -8.63 40.21
N ARG A 7 19.65 -8.37 41.33
CA ARG A 7 18.17 -8.36 41.37
C ARG A 7 17.57 -7.23 40.54
N VAL A 8 18.16 -6.03 40.62
CA VAL A 8 17.72 -4.88 39.81
C VAL A 8 17.88 -5.18 38.32
N LEU A 9 19.01 -5.74 37.89
CA LEU A 9 19.24 -6.12 36.50
C LEU A 9 18.24 -7.18 36.01
N ILE A 10 17.93 -8.18 36.84
CA ILE A 10 16.90 -9.18 36.50
C ILE A 10 15.52 -8.54 36.35
N ILE A 11 15.11 -7.68 37.30
CA ILE A 11 13.80 -7.01 37.25
C ILE A 11 13.70 -6.13 36.00
N VAL A 12 14.74 -5.36 35.68
CA VAL A 12 14.78 -4.53 34.46
C VAL A 12 14.71 -5.41 33.22
N GLY A 13 15.46 -6.51 33.17
CA GLY A 13 15.41 -7.45 32.04
C GLY A 13 14.01 -8.05 31.84
N VAL A 14 13.37 -8.50 32.92
CA VAL A 14 12.00 -9.03 32.86
C VAL A 14 11.00 -7.96 32.43
N ALA A 15 11.13 -6.73 32.92
CA ALA A 15 10.26 -5.62 32.53
C ALA A 15 10.40 -5.28 31.05
N VAL A 16 11.63 -5.26 30.52
CA VAL A 16 11.88 -5.02 29.09
C VAL A 16 11.27 -6.13 28.24
N ILE A 17 11.46 -7.40 28.62
CA ILE A 17 10.86 -8.54 27.91
C ILE A 17 9.33 -8.44 27.95
N ALA A 18 8.74 -8.12 29.10
CA ALA A 18 7.30 -7.96 29.25
C ALA A 18 6.76 -6.85 28.34
N VAL A 19 7.45 -5.71 28.26
CA VAL A 19 7.07 -4.61 27.34
C VAL A 19 7.14 -5.07 25.89
N VAL A 20 8.21 -5.75 25.48
CA VAL A 20 8.36 -6.27 24.10
C VAL A 20 7.24 -7.25 23.76
N VAL A 21 6.94 -8.19 24.66
CA VAL A 21 5.87 -9.18 24.47
C VAL A 21 4.50 -8.50 24.40
N VAL A 22 4.22 -7.53 25.26
CA VAL A 22 2.96 -6.77 25.23
C VAL A 22 2.85 -5.97 23.93
N SER A 23 3.90 -5.25 23.54
CA SER A 23 3.94 -4.49 22.27
C SER A 23 3.67 -5.39 21.07
N TRP A 24 4.28 -6.58 21.03
CA TRP A 24 4.03 -7.56 19.97
C TRP A 24 2.59 -8.09 20.00
N ALA A 25 2.06 -8.40 21.19
CA ALA A 25 0.69 -8.90 21.38
C ALA A 25 -0.40 -7.87 21.01
N VAL A 26 -0.14 -6.57 21.19
CA VAL A 26 -1.07 -5.50 20.79
C VAL A 26 -0.84 -4.99 19.37
N GLY A 27 0.09 -5.58 18.61
CA GLY A 27 0.33 -5.24 17.21
C GLY A 27 1.09 -3.92 17.00
N VAL A 28 1.86 -3.46 17.98
CA VAL A 28 2.76 -2.31 17.82
C VAL A 28 3.94 -2.74 16.96
N GLN A 29 4.06 -2.14 15.78
CA GLN A 29 5.16 -2.32 14.85
C GLN A 29 6.06 -1.10 14.85
N VAL A 30 7.36 -1.35 14.71
CA VAL A 30 8.34 -0.30 14.44
C VAL A 30 8.46 -0.18 12.93
N GLU A 31 7.98 0.92 12.38
CA GLU A 31 8.03 1.20 10.96
C GLU A 31 9.16 2.18 10.65
N LEU A 32 9.95 1.85 9.62
CA LEU A 32 10.99 2.71 9.07
C LEU A 32 10.45 3.28 7.75
N ASP A 33 9.78 4.43 7.81
CA ASP A 33 9.13 5.11 6.69
C ASP A 33 10.10 5.90 5.79
N GLY A 34 11.40 5.58 5.86
CA GLY A 34 12.47 6.34 5.21
C GLY A 34 12.85 7.62 5.93
N GLY A 35 12.15 8.00 7.01
CA GLY A 35 12.60 9.02 7.95
C GLY A 35 13.77 8.54 8.81
N ASN A 36 14.60 9.46 9.29
CA ASN A 36 15.73 9.14 10.17
C ASN A 36 15.32 8.62 11.57
N LEU A 37 14.03 8.56 11.88
CA LEU A 37 13.50 8.15 13.18
C LEU A 37 12.47 7.03 13.02
N PRO A 38 12.55 5.95 13.81
CA PRO A 38 11.55 4.90 13.80
C PRO A 38 10.20 5.41 14.30
N ARG A 39 9.12 5.01 13.63
CA ARG A 39 7.76 5.34 14.02
C ARG A 39 7.06 4.11 14.61
N LEU A 40 6.30 4.32 15.68
CA LEU A 40 5.40 3.29 16.19
C LEU A 40 4.10 3.35 15.40
N ALA A 41 3.79 2.26 14.70
CA ALA A 41 2.55 2.06 13.97
C ALA A 41 1.76 0.91 14.58
N MET A 42 0.44 0.98 14.52
CA MET A 42 -0.44 -0.13 14.84
C MET A 42 -1.13 -0.54 13.55
N TYR A 43 -0.77 -1.68 12.99
CA TYR A 43 -1.41 -2.23 11.80
C TYR A 43 -2.29 -3.41 12.19
N ASN A 44 -3.60 -3.29 11.96
CA ASN A 44 -4.54 -4.38 12.12
C ASN A 44 -4.87 -4.95 10.74
N ALA A 45 -4.14 -5.99 10.35
CA ALA A 45 -4.29 -6.65 9.05
C ALA A 45 -5.72 -7.16 8.82
N GLU A 46 -6.35 -7.75 9.83
CA GLU A 46 -7.70 -8.31 9.68
C GLU A 46 -8.73 -7.21 9.45
N ALA A 47 -8.65 -6.11 10.20
CA ALA A 47 -9.53 -4.95 10.01
C ALA A 47 -9.33 -4.32 8.62
N HIS A 48 -8.08 -4.23 8.16
CA HIS A 48 -7.73 -3.73 6.83
C HIS A 48 -8.32 -4.58 5.71
N PHE A 49 -8.07 -5.89 5.73
CA PHE A 49 -8.59 -6.78 4.69
C PHE A 49 -10.12 -6.91 4.74
N THR A 50 -10.72 -6.88 5.93
CA THR A 50 -12.18 -6.84 6.07
C THR A 50 -12.79 -5.57 5.44
N ALA A 51 -12.17 -4.41 5.67
CA ALA A 51 -12.63 -3.15 5.07
C ALA A 51 -12.51 -3.18 3.53
N LEU A 52 -11.41 -3.71 3.02
CA LEU A 52 -11.18 -3.92 1.59
C LEU A 52 -12.23 -4.86 0.96
N GLU A 53 -12.51 -5.99 1.60
CA GLU A 53 -13.50 -6.97 1.13
C GLU A 53 -14.91 -6.37 1.16
N THR A 54 -15.24 -5.62 2.22
CA THR A 54 -16.53 -4.94 2.36
C THR A 54 -16.73 -3.87 1.30
N ASP A 55 -15.71 -3.04 1.05
CA ASP A 55 -15.74 -2.02 0.00
C ASP A 55 -16.01 -2.66 -1.37
N ARG A 56 -15.23 -3.68 -1.73
CA ARG A 56 -15.40 -4.39 -3.01
C ARG A 56 -16.75 -5.07 -3.15
N ALA A 57 -17.26 -5.69 -2.09
CA ALA A 57 -18.59 -6.30 -2.11
C ALA A 57 -19.72 -5.27 -2.28
N ALA A 58 -19.51 -4.02 -1.83
CA ALA A 58 -20.46 -2.93 -1.98
C ALA A 58 -20.37 -2.23 -3.35
N GLN A 59 -19.29 -2.43 -4.11
CA GLN A 59 -19.13 -1.77 -5.41
C GLN A 59 -20.13 -2.31 -6.45
N PRO A 60 -20.77 -1.41 -7.24
CA PRO A 60 -21.72 -1.83 -8.26
C PRO A 60 -21.01 -2.62 -9.36
N VAL A 61 -21.57 -3.79 -9.70
CA VAL A 61 -21.14 -4.56 -10.87
C VAL A 61 -21.52 -3.80 -12.12
N VAL A 62 -20.55 -3.09 -12.70
CA VAL A 62 -20.73 -2.43 -14.00
C VAL A 62 -20.24 -3.38 -15.09
N PRO A 63 -21.07 -3.66 -16.12
CA PRO A 63 -20.66 -4.48 -17.24
C PRO A 63 -19.40 -3.91 -17.90
N ILE A 64 -18.39 -4.76 -18.10
CA ILE A 64 -17.23 -4.39 -18.91
C ILE A 64 -17.73 -4.21 -20.36
N PRO A 65 -17.46 -3.06 -21.02
CA PRO A 65 -17.87 -2.85 -22.40
C PRO A 65 -17.29 -3.95 -23.31
N THR A 66 -18.14 -4.54 -24.16
CA THR A 66 -17.71 -5.56 -25.15
C THR A 66 -16.82 -4.96 -26.24
N THR A 67 -16.90 -3.64 -26.47
CA THR A 67 -16.07 -2.91 -27.41
C THR A 67 -15.00 -2.14 -26.64
N ALA A 68 -13.73 -2.42 -26.93
CA ALA A 68 -12.63 -1.64 -26.37
C ALA A 68 -12.71 -0.19 -26.89
N PRO A 69 -12.66 0.83 -26.02
CA PRO A 69 -12.49 2.20 -26.45
C PRO A 69 -11.15 2.35 -27.20
N ALA A 70 -11.04 3.36 -28.05
CA ALA A 70 -9.77 3.70 -28.68
C ALA A 70 -8.79 4.17 -27.59
N ILE A 71 -7.60 3.55 -27.54
CA ILE A 71 -6.53 3.90 -26.61
C ILE A 71 -6.06 5.34 -26.90
N ASP A 72 -6.09 6.20 -25.90
CA ASP A 72 -5.48 7.52 -25.89
C ASP A 72 -3.96 7.39 -25.72
N ARG A 73 -3.26 7.33 -26.85
CA ARG A 73 -1.79 7.17 -26.87
C ARG A 73 -1.04 8.48 -26.67
N ARG A 74 -1.69 9.54 -26.20
CA ARG A 74 -1.00 10.78 -25.90
C ARG A 74 -0.02 10.55 -24.74
N PRO A 75 1.25 10.97 -24.85
CA PRO A 75 2.24 10.75 -23.80
C PRO A 75 1.76 11.23 -22.41
N GLU A 76 1.01 12.34 -22.37
CA GLU A 76 0.47 12.88 -21.12
C GLU A 76 -0.59 11.98 -20.43
N ALA A 77 -1.18 11.03 -21.15
CA ALA A 77 -2.16 10.07 -20.68
C ALA A 77 -1.55 8.69 -20.34
N LEU A 78 -0.23 8.53 -20.46
CA LEU A 78 0.46 7.27 -20.29
C LEU A 78 1.53 7.33 -19.18
N TRP A 79 1.54 6.29 -18.35
CA TRP A 79 2.64 5.98 -17.44
C TRP A 79 2.86 4.46 -17.47
N PRO A 80 3.48 3.92 -18.53
CA PRO A 80 3.30 2.53 -18.92
C PRO A 80 4.15 1.53 -18.12
N ALA A 81 5.13 1.99 -17.34
CA ALA A 81 6.09 1.17 -16.62
C ALA A 81 6.48 1.78 -15.27
N TYR A 82 7.11 0.96 -14.42
CA TYR A 82 7.75 1.45 -13.20
C TYR A 82 8.70 2.59 -13.57
N ARG A 83 8.50 3.75 -12.93
CA ARG A 83 9.24 4.98 -13.20
C ARG A 83 9.06 5.54 -14.63
N GLY A 84 7.91 5.29 -15.26
CA GLY A 84 7.52 5.93 -16.51
C GLY A 84 8.07 5.25 -17.76
N GLU A 85 7.83 5.84 -18.93
CA GLU A 85 8.19 5.26 -20.23
C GLU A 85 9.69 4.95 -20.36
N THR A 86 10.54 5.83 -19.82
CA THR A 86 12.00 5.71 -19.86
C THR A 86 12.59 5.03 -18.62
N GLY A 87 11.78 4.78 -17.58
CA GLY A 87 12.22 4.19 -16.31
C GLY A 87 13.05 5.12 -15.41
N ASP A 88 13.19 6.40 -15.77
CA ASP A 88 13.97 7.39 -15.01
C ASP A 88 13.15 8.12 -13.94
N GLY A 89 11.83 7.96 -13.92
CA GLY A 89 10.92 8.55 -12.95
C GLY A 89 10.58 10.01 -13.23
N THR A 90 10.78 10.48 -14.46
CA THR A 90 10.47 11.86 -14.87
C THR A 90 9.11 11.96 -15.55
N TYR A 91 8.42 13.07 -15.30
CA TYR A 91 7.18 13.47 -15.98
C TYR A 91 7.40 14.88 -16.52
N ASP A 92 7.36 15.05 -17.84
CA ASP A 92 7.75 16.28 -18.54
C ASP A 92 6.55 17.11 -19.05
N HIS A 93 5.32 16.68 -18.74
CA HIS A 93 4.10 17.40 -19.05
C HIS A 93 3.71 18.38 -17.95
N GLY A 94 2.85 19.35 -18.30
CA GLY A 94 2.41 20.39 -17.38
C GLY A 94 1.57 19.82 -16.24
N ILE A 95 2.04 19.97 -15.01
CA ILE A 95 1.27 19.72 -13.79
C ILE A 95 0.80 21.03 -13.17
N ARG A 96 -0.30 20.97 -12.43
CA ARG A 96 -0.74 22.09 -11.61
C ARG A 96 0.24 22.28 -10.46
N THR A 97 0.88 23.44 -10.38
CA THR A 97 1.84 23.79 -9.30
C THR A 97 1.32 24.89 -8.36
N ASP A 98 0.18 25.51 -8.68
CA ASP A 98 -0.48 26.55 -7.90
C ASP A 98 -1.54 25.94 -6.96
N TRP A 99 -1.07 25.28 -5.91
CA TRP A 99 -1.95 24.59 -4.96
C TRP A 99 -2.57 25.57 -3.96
N PRO A 100 -3.87 25.43 -3.64
CA PRO A 100 -4.51 26.17 -2.56
C PRO A 100 -3.83 25.89 -1.21
N SER A 101 -3.92 26.84 -0.27
CA SER A 101 -3.33 26.68 1.07
C SER A 101 -3.94 25.53 1.88
N ASP A 102 -5.18 25.17 1.59
CA ASP A 102 -5.94 24.05 2.17
C ASP A 102 -5.76 22.74 1.39
N GLY A 103 -4.97 22.73 0.32
CA GLY A 103 -4.61 21.55 -0.47
C GLY A 103 -5.51 21.29 -1.68
N LEU A 104 -5.20 20.23 -2.43
CA LEU A 104 -6.03 19.77 -3.55
C LEU A 104 -7.23 18.96 -3.04
N PRO A 105 -8.40 19.05 -3.70
CA PRO A 105 -9.54 18.21 -3.36
C PRO A 105 -9.22 16.74 -3.61
N ARG A 106 -9.54 15.89 -2.64
CA ARG A 106 -9.45 14.43 -2.80
C ARG A 106 -10.56 13.96 -3.74
N LEU A 107 -10.18 13.38 -4.89
CA LEU A 107 -11.13 12.85 -5.87
C LEU A 107 -11.78 11.56 -5.38
N TRP A 108 -10.97 10.62 -4.88
CA TRP A 108 -11.42 9.34 -4.35
C TRP A 108 -10.41 8.77 -3.36
N HIS A 109 -10.82 7.72 -2.65
CA HIS A 109 -10.00 6.95 -1.73
C HIS A 109 -10.44 5.49 -1.80
N GLN A 110 -9.54 4.61 -2.21
CA GLN A 110 -9.82 3.20 -2.44
C GLN A 110 -8.99 2.34 -1.47
N PRO A 111 -9.61 1.46 -0.67
CA PRO A 111 -8.88 0.43 0.05
C PRO A 111 -8.17 -0.51 -0.93
N ILE A 112 -6.87 -0.70 -0.73
CA ILE A 112 -6.01 -1.59 -1.54
C ILE A 112 -5.32 -2.63 -0.64
N GLY A 113 -4.80 -3.70 -1.25
CA GLY A 113 -4.00 -4.71 -0.57
C GLY A 113 -2.66 -4.16 -0.09
N GLY A 114 -1.87 -5.02 0.55
CA GLY A 114 -0.49 -4.69 0.94
C GLY A 114 0.47 -4.69 -0.26
N GLY A 115 1.73 -4.35 0.00
CA GLY A 115 2.78 -4.33 -1.02
C GLY A 115 3.33 -2.93 -1.30
N TYR A 116 4.35 -2.90 -2.14
CA TYR A 116 5.22 -1.74 -2.37
C TYR A 116 5.37 -1.45 -3.87
N ALA A 117 4.41 -1.88 -4.69
CA ALA A 117 4.41 -1.64 -6.11
C ALA A 117 3.92 -0.23 -6.46
N SER A 118 4.53 0.37 -7.48
CA SER A 118 4.01 1.57 -8.11
C SER A 118 2.76 1.29 -8.96
N PHE A 119 2.01 2.35 -9.27
CA PHE A 119 0.97 2.29 -10.29
C PHE A 119 1.55 2.56 -11.69
N VAL A 120 1.01 1.86 -12.68
CA VAL A 120 1.12 2.23 -14.09
C VAL A 120 -0.24 2.70 -14.60
N ALA A 121 -0.23 3.66 -15.51
CA ALA A 121 -1.44 4.26 -16.05
C ALA A 121 -1.48 4.12 -17.58
N ALA A 122 -2.66 3.78 -18.09
CA ALA A 122 -2.96 3.87 -19.51
C ALA A 122 -4.43 4.27 -19.66
N ASP A 123 -4.67 5.34 -20.40
CA ASP A 123 -6.00 5.91 -20.61
C ASP A 123 -6.69 6.29 -19.28
N ASP A 124 -7.88 5.75 -19.06
CA ASP A 124 -8.75 5.89 -17.90
C ASP A 124 -8.51 4.79 -16.85
N ARG A 125 -7.36 4.11 -16.91
CA ARG A 125 -7.07 2.95 -16.06
C ARG A 125 -5.75 3.06 -15.33
N LEU A 126 -5.77 2.59 -14.08
CA LEU A 126 -4.61 2.44 -13.21
C LEU A 126 -4.39 0.96 -12.94
N PHE A 127 -3.16 0.49 -13.05
CA PHE A 127 -2.80 -0.90 -12.77
C PHE A 127 -1.72 -0.97 -11.70
N THR A 128 -1.82 -1.96 -10.83
CA THR A 128 -0.81 -2.25 -9.81
C THR A 128 -0.88 -3.72 -9.43
N ILE A 129 0.06 -4.16 -8.59
CA ILE A 129 0.07 -5.45 -7.93
C ILE A 129 -0.05 -5.24 -6.42
N GLU A 130 -0.87 -6.06 -5.78
CA GLU A 130 -1.16 -5.95 -4.35
C GLU A 130 -1.24 -7.34 -3.68
N GLN A 131 -0.92 -7.39 -2.39
CA GLN A 131 -1.09 -8.56 -1.52
C GLN A 131 -2.49 -8.51 -0.88
N ARG A 132 -3.34 -9.50 -1.18
CA ARG A 132 -4.63 -9.72 -0.51
C ARG A 132 -4.58 -11.03 0.26
N ARG A 133 -4.43 -10.94 1.58
CA ARG A 133 -4.22 -12.13 2.44
C ARG A 133 -3.09 -13.01 1.88
N ASP A 134 -3.37 -14.25 1.52
CA ASP A 134 -2.46 -15.26 0.97
C ASP A 134 -2.35 -15.24 -0.56
N ARG A 135 -2.81 -14.18 -1.22
CA ARG A 135 -2.80 -14.04 -2.67
C ARG A 135 -2.13 -12.75 -3.12
N GLU A 136 -1.24 -12.85 -4.10
CA GLU A 136 -0.81 -11.71 -4.89
C GLU A 136 -1.77 -11.51 -6.05
N VAL A 137 -2.12 -10.26 -6.31
CA VAL A 137 -3.20 -9.88 -7.22
C VAL A 137 -2.73 -8.73 -8.10
N VAL A 138 -2.84 -8.90 -9.41
CA VAL A 138 -2.80 -7.78 -10.35
C VAL A 138 -4.20 -7.18 -10.50
N THR A 139 -4.29 -5.87 -10.43
CA THR A 139 -5.55 -5.13 -10.39
C THR A 139 -5.59 -4.03 -11.42
N ALA A 140 -6.77 -3.76 -11.96
CA ALA A 140 -7.06 -2.54 -12.69
C ALA A 140 -8.13 -1.73 -11.98
N TYR A 141 -7.94 -0.43 -11.92
CA TYR A 141 -8.86 0.55 -11.37
C TYR A 141 -9.25 1.58 -12.42
N ASP A 142 -10.45 2.11 -12.29
CA ASP A 142 -10.92 3.29 -13.00
C ASP A 142 -10.26 4.54 -12.42
N SER A 143 -9.56 5.32 -13.23
CA SER A 143 -8.76 6.46 -12.75
C SER A 143 -9.62 7.61 -12.23
N ALA A 144 -10.84 7.77 -12.74
CA ALA A 144 -11.75 8.85 -12.36
C ALA A 144 -12.45 8.58 -11.02
N THR A 145 -12.74 7.31 -10.72
CA THR A 145 -13.54 6.91 -9.55
C THR A 145 -12.75 6.15 -8.50
N GLY A 146 -11.58 5.61 -8.84
CA GLY A 146 -10.79 4.71 -7.99
C GLY A 146 -11.37 3.30 -7.87
N ARG A 147 -12.48 3.00 -8.56
CA ARG A 147 -13.18 1.72 -8.47
C ARG A 147 -12.37 0.59 -9.11
N GLU A 148 -12.37 -0.60 -8.50
CA GLU A 148 -11.79 -1.78 -9.16
C GLU A 148 -12.61 -2.16 -10.40
N LEU A 149 -11.93 -2.36 -11.52
CA LEU A 149 -12.49 -2.86 -12.77
C LEU A 149 -12.37 -4.37 -12.87
N TRP A 150 -11.21 -4.90 -12.51
CA TRP A 150 -10.94 -6.33 -12.46
C TRP A 150 -9.72 -6.61 -11.60
N ALA A 151 -9.63 -7.86 -11.15
CA ALA A 151 -8.51 -8.40 -10.43
C ALA A 151 -8.22 -9.82 -10.92
N HIS A 152 -6.93 -10.17 -11.01
CA HIS A 152 -6.49 -11.53 -11.24
C HIS A 152 -5.40 -11.86 -10.25
N GLY A 153 -5.49 -12.99 -9.56
CA GLY A 153 -4.55 -13.31 -8.51
C GLY A 153 -4.28 -14.78 -8.37
N TRP A 154 -3.17 -15.08 -7.69
CA TRP A 154 -2.60 -16.42 -7.56
C TRP A 154 -2.22 -16.66 -6.11
N GLU A 155 -2.24 -17.92 -5.68
CA GLU A 155 -1.90 -18.32 -4.31
C GLU A 155 -0.40 -18.16 -4.10
N THR A 156 -0.01 -16.99 -3.58
CA THR A 156 1.36 -16.66 -3.23
C THR A 156 1.35 -15.55 -2.19
N LEU A 157 2.32 -15.63 -1.29
CA LEU A 157 2.56 -14.62 -0.27
C LEU A 157 4.02 -14.23 -0.36
N PHE A 158 4.27 -12.97 -0.70
CA PHE A 158 5.62 -12.43 -0.70
C PHE A 158 5.96 -11.94 0.70
N GLN A 159 7.00 -12.52 1.31
CA GLN A 159 7.49 -12.12 2.64
C GLN A 159 8.98 -11.87 2.64
N GLU A 160 9.39 -10.90 3.44
CA GLU A 160 10.78 -10.50 3.53
C GLU A 160 11.04 -9.76 4.85
N MET A 161 12.29 -9.77 5.31
CA MET A 161 12.61 -9.35 6.68
C MET A 161 12.84 -7.84 6.86
N MET A 162 13.29 -7.13 5.84
CA MET A 162 13.85 -5.77 5.92
C MET A 162 12.95 -4.66 5.40
N GLY A 163 12.04 -4.93 4.48
CA GLY A 163 11.20 -3.95 3.79
C GLY A 163 9.73 -4.36 3.64
N GLY A 164 9.27 -5.36 4.41
CA GLY A 164 7.86 -5.68 4.59
C GLY A 164 7.24 -6.61 3.55
N ASP A 165 6.07 -7.16 3.91
CA ASP A 165 5.36 -8.16 3.12
C ASP A 165 4.63 -7.53 1.92
N GLY A 166 4.53 -8.32 0.84
CA GLY A 166 3.79 -7.99 -0.39
C GLY A 166 4.66 -7.66 -1.60
N PRO A 167 4.06 -7.63 -2.79
CA PRO A 167 4.78 -7.53 -4.05
C PRO A 167 5.48 -6.19 -4.25
N ARG A 168 6.48 -6.17 -5.14
CA ARG A 168 7.28 -4.98 -5.44
C ARG A 168 7.43 -4.75 -6.93
N ALA A 169 7.39 -3.49 -7.35
CA ALA A 169 7.65 -3.02 -8.71
C ALA A 169 8.22 -1.61 -8.66
#